data_AF-D0VFE3-F1
#
_entry.id   AF-D0VFE3-F1
#
_cell.length_a   1.000
_cell.length_b   1.000
_cell.length_c   1.000
_cell.angle_alpha   90.00
_cell.angle_beta   90.00
_cell.angle_gamma   90.00
#
_symmetry.space_group_name_H-M   'P 1'
#
loop_
_entity.id
_entity.type
_entity.pdbx_description
1 polymer ?
#
loop_
_entity_poly.entity_id
_entity_poly.type
_entity_poly.pdbx_seq_one_letter_code
_entity_poly.pdbx_strand_id
1 'polypeptide(L)' 'MTNKNAYAQSGVDVEAGYEVVERIKKHVARTERLGVMGALGGFGGMFDLTKLDVKEPVLVSGTDGVGTKLMLAIQ' A
#
# COMPACT_ATOMS: atom_id res chain seq x y z
N MET A 1 19.13 3.75 -30.72
CA MET A 1 17.83 3.34 -30.13
C MET A 1 18.13 2.79 -28.75
N THR A 2 17.77 3.53 -27.71
CA THR A 2 17.99 3.09 -26.33
C THR A 2 17.09 1.87 -26.09
N ASN A 3 17.68 0.70 -25.92
CA ASN A 3 16.95 -0.50 -25.52
C ASN A 3 16.30 -0.20 -24.17
N LYS A 4 14.98 0.07 -24.15
CA LYS A 4 14.21 0.14 -22.90
C LYS A 4 14.47 -1.18 -22.16
N ASN A 5 14.88 -1.11 -20.89
CA ASN A 5 15.03 -2.29 -20.03
C ASN A 5 13.74 -3.14 -20.13
N ALA A 6 13.85 -4.46 -20.22
CA ALA A 6 12.72 -5.39 -20.27
C ALA A 6 11.66 -5.08 -19.19
N TYR A 7 12.09 -4.58 -18.04
CA TYR A 7 11.23 -4.11 -16.96
C TYR A 7 10.34 -2.91 -17.34
N ALA A 8 10.89 -1.93 -18.05
CA ALA A 8 10.13 -0.80 -18.59
C ALA A 8 9.26 -1.22 -19.79
N GLN A 9 9.71 -2.22 -20.56
CA GLN A 9 8.92 -2.78 -21.67
C GLN A 9 7.70 -3.57 -21.17
N SER A 10 7.74 -4.15 -19.97
CA SER A 10 6.58 -4.77 -19.33
C SER A 10 5.59 -3.76 -18.74
N GLY A 11 5.77 -2.45 -19.01
CA GLY A 11 4.88 -1.39 -18.55
C GLY A 11 5.16 -0.90 -17.13
N VAL A 12 6.29 -1.27 -16.53
CA VAL A 12 6.66 -0.81 -15.19
C VAL A 12 7.43 0.49 -15.25
N ASP A 13 6.92 1.50 -14.54
CA ASP A 13 7.62 2.75 -14.28
C ASP A 13 7.98 2.84 -12.79
N VAL A 14 9.27 2.68 -12.50
CA VAL A 14 9.79 2.68 -11.12
C VAL A 14 9.75 4.08 -10.52
N GLU A 15 10.01 5.11 -11.32
CA GLU A 15 10.02 6.49 -10.87
C GLU A 15 8.61 6.95 -10.51
N ALA A 16 7.62 6.60 -11.33
CA ALA A 16 6.21 6.83 -11.01
C ALA A 16 5.79 6.12 -9.71
N GLY A 17 6.32 4.91 -9.46
CA GLY A 17 6.11 4.21 -8.20
C GLY A 17 6.63 4.98 -6.98
N TYR A 18 7.86 5.48 -7.04
CA TYR A 18 8.44 6.29 -5.97
C TYR A 18 7.71 7.62 -5.76
N GLU A 19 7.31 8.28 -6.85
CA GLU A 19 6.55 9.52 -6.79
C GLU A 19 5.22 9.35 -6.05
N VAL A 20 4.48 8.28 -6.36
CA VAL A 20 3.21 7.97 -5.68
C VAL A 20 3.46 7.74 -4.19
N VAL A 21 4.48 6.95 -3.83
CA VAL A 21 4.84 6.70 -2.43
C VAL A 21 5.09 8.01 -1.69
N GLU A 22 5.91 8.92 -2.24
CA GLU A 22 6.17 10.23 -1.62
C GLU A 22 4.89 11.05 -1.43
N ARG A 23 4.02 11.10 -2.43
CA ARG A 23 2.77 11.88 -2.39
C ARG A 23 1.82 11.39 -1.28
N ILE A 24 1.74 10.09 -1.07
CA ILE A 24 0.79 9.50 -0.09
C ILE A 24 1.37 9.37 1.32
N LYS A 25 2.70 9.48 1.51
CA LYS A 25 3.36 9.30 2.82
C LYS A 25 2.68 10.04 3.97
N LYS A 26 2.37 11.33 3.79
CA LYS A 26 1.70 12.14 4.83
C LYS A 26 0.32 11.61 5.21
N HIS A 27 -0.41 11.05 4.25
CA HIS A 27 -1.76 10.53 4.46
C HIS A 27 -1.73 9.18 5.15
N VAL A 28 -0.75 8.33 4.80
CA VAL A 28 -0.51 7.03 5.45
C VAL A 28 -0.04 7.23 6.89
N ALA A 29 0.91 8.15 7.13
CA ALA A 29 1.44 8.44 8.47
C ALA A 29 0.34 8.86 9.46
N ARG A 30 -0.70 9.56 9.00
CA ARG A 30 -1.85 9.93 9.84
C ARG A 30 -2.64 8.73 10.38
N THR A 31 -2.47 7.55 9.80
CA THR A 31 -3.14 6.31 10.23
C THR A 31 -2.25 5.41 11.10
N GLU A 32 -1.05 5.86 11.45
CA GLU A 32 -0.15 5.14 12.34
C GLU A 32 -0.82 4.84 13.68
N ARG A 33 -0.61 3.62 14.18
CA ARG A 33 -1.26 3.12 15.40
C ARG A 33 -0.39 2.07 16.07
N LEU A 34 -0.70 1.80 17.33
CA LEU A 34 -0.03 0.77 18.12
C LEU A 34 -0.01 -0.57 17.37
N GLY A 35 1.18 -1.16 17.25
CA GLY A 35 1.42 -2.41 16.54
C GLY A 35 1.97 -2.23 15.12
N VAL A 36 1.82 -1.07 14.46
CA VAL A 36 2.46 -0.85 13.16
C VAL A 36 3.99 -0.94 13.28
N MET A 37 4.63 -1.65 12.35
CA MET A 37 6.09 -1.78 12.30
C MET A 37 6.65 -1.26 10.97
N GLY A 38 7.68 -0.41 11.06
CA GLY A 38 8.39 0.13 9.89
C GLY A 38 7.69 1.30 9.22
N ALA A 39 8.11 1.61 7.99
CA ALA A 39 7.60 2.73 7.20
C ALA A 39 7.14 2.28 5.81
N LEU A 40 6.31 3.09 5.17
CA LEU A 40 5.86 2.88 3.79
C LEU A 40 7.06 2.84 2.82
N GLY A 41 7.09 1.84 1.93
CA GLY A 41 8.14 1.68 0.90
C GLY A 41 8.98 0.41 1.03
N GLY A 42 8.78 -0.39 2.09
CA GLY A 42 9.33 -1.75 2.18
C GLY A 42 8.56 -2.77 1.32
N PHE A 43 9.07 -4.00 1.26
CA PHE A 43 8.45 -5.10 0.50
C PHE A 43 7.04 -5.46 0.99
N GLY A 44 6.78 -5.32 2.30
CA GLY A 44 5.48 -5.58 2.91
C GLY A 44 5.27 -4.78 4.19
N GLY A 45 4.01 -4.54 4.53
CA GLY A 45 3.62 -3.95 5.81
C GLY A 45 3.61 -4.99 6.93
N MET A 46 3.97 -4.58 8.14
CA MET A 46 4.04 -5.46 9.30
C MET A 46 3.23 -4.88 10.48
N PHE A 47 2.64 -5.76 11.28
CA PHE A 47 1.88 -5.40 12.46
C PHE A 47 2.13 -6.38 13.61
N ASP A 48 2.63 -5.87 14.73
CA ASP A 48 2.89 -6.61 15.97
C ASP A 48 1.61 -6.74 16.81
N LEU A 49 1.01 -7.93 16.77
CA LEU A 49 -0.18 -8.26 17.57
C LEU A 49 0.11 -8.35 19.07
N THR A 50 1.36 -8.53 19.49
CA THR A 50 1.71 -8.62 20.92
C THR A 50 1.55 -7.29 21.65
N LYS A 51 1.44 -6.19 20.90
CA LYS A 51 1.11 -4.87 21.44
C LYS A 51 -0.37 -4.71 21.76
N LEU A 52 -1.22 -5.64 21.33
CA LEU A 52 -2.64 -5.64 21.61
C LEU A 52 -2.92 -6.50 22.85
N ASP A 53 -3.79 -6.03 23.73
CA ASP A 53 -4.23 -6.80 24.90
C ASP A 53 -5.40 -7.72 24.54
N VAL A 54 -5.12 -8.71 23.68
CA VAL A 54 -6.13 -9.68 23.19
C VAL A 54 -5.62 -11.09 23.43
N LYS A 55 -6.35 -11.84 24.27
CA LYS A 55 -6.10 -13.26 24.48
C LYS A 55 -6.63 -14.08 23.31
N GLU A 56 -5.79 -14.95 22.76
CA GLU A 56 -6.15 -15.92 21.70
C GLU A 56 -6.82 -15.25 20.48
N PRO A 57 -6.14 -14.31 19.80
CA PRO A 57 -6.75 -13.53 18.74
C PRO A 57 -7.10 -14.39 17.51
N VAL A 58 -8.27 -14.13 16.93
CA VAL A 58 -8.67 -14.65 15.63
C VAL A 58 -8.55 -13.55 14.58
N LEU A 59 -7.87 -13.83 13.47
CA LEU A 59 -7.74 -12.89 12.36
C LEU A 59 -8.89 -13.06 11.38
N VAL A 60 -9.57 -11.95 11.08
CA VAL A 60 -10.63 -11.88 10.08
C VAL A 60 -10.20 -10.90 8.99
N SER A 61 -10.24 -11.33 7.74
CA SER A 61 -9.93 -10.51 6.56
C SER A 61 -11.08 -10.52 5.58
N GLY A 62 -11.24 -9.43 4.83
CA GLY A 62 -12.20 -9.31 3.75
C GLY A 62 -11.61 -8.49 2.60
N THR A 63 -12.15 -8.68 1.41
CA THR A 63 -11.83 -7.90 0.21
C THR A 63 -13.14 -7.41 -0.39
N ASP A 64 -13.17 -6.15 -0.82
CA ASP A 64 -14.34 -5.55 -1.44
C ASP A 64 -13.92 -4.55 -2.53
N GLY A 65 -14.75 -4.42 -3.55
CA GLY A 65 -14.56 -3.53 -4.68
C GLY A 65 -15.54 -2.36 -4.66
N VAL A 66 -15.10 -1.19 -5.13
CA VAL A 66 -15.96 0.01 -5.18
C VAL A 66 -17.09 -0.10 -6.22
N GLY A 67 -16.92 -0.97 -7.23
CA GLY A 67 -17.91 -1.22 -8.28
C GLY A 67 -18.07 -0.05 -9.27
N THR A 68 -19.25 0.03 -9.90
CA THR A 68 -19.56 1.04 -10.93
C THR A 68 -19.54 2.48 -10.43
N LYS A 69 -19.47 2.71 -9.11
CA LYS A 69 -19.28 4.04 -8.52
C LYS A 69 -17.98 4.71 -8.98
N LEU A 70 -16.96 3.93 -9.36
CA LEU A 70 -15.74 4.47 -9.96
C LEU A 70 -16.01 5.20 -11.29
N MET A 71 -16.99 4.76 -12.08
CA MET A 71 -17.32 5.42 -13.36
C MET A 71 -17.80 6.85 -13.15
N LEU A 72 -18.49 7.13 -12.04
CA LEU A 72 -18.93 8.48 -11.69
C LEU A 72 -17.78 9.34 -11.14
N ALA A 73 -16.81 8.72 -10.46
CA ALA A 73 -15.68 9.45 -9.87
C ALA A 73 -14.60 9.85 -10.88
N ILE A 74 -14.55 9.17 -12.04
CA ILE A 74 -13.56 9.38 -13.11
C ILE A 74 -14.04 10.40 -14.16
N GLN A 75 -15.36 10.68 -14.22
CA GLN A 75 -15.93 11.73 -15.10
C GLN A 75 -15.39 13.12 -14.74
#